data_AF-A0A8H7PEY3-F1
#
_entry.id   AF-A0A8H7PEY3-F1
#
_cell.length_a   1.000
_cell.length_b   1.000
_cell.length_c   1.000
_cell.angle_alpha   90.00
_cell.angle_beta   90.00
_cell.angle_gamma   90.00
#
_symmetry.space_group_name_H-M   'P 1'
#
loop_
_entity.id
_entity.type
_entity.pdbx_description
1 polymer ?
#
loop_
_entity_poly.entity_id
_entity_poly.type
_entity_poly.pdbx_seq_one_letter_code
_entity_poly.pdbx_strand_id
1 'polypeptide(L)'
;MQWYKTKAEALMPGYLHVARDLNNRGAKSYARVKTYKEISDIIDNYDCVYEVVTSEWKEMYDFDGEGISETPEEIIDNFVTCHSQISPEKVHVKKCITKNKISLHFVIPNTVLPNYKAMKNRFKLMMSVKGLLHRDLYDSGIYNKDRLIRTVRSDKCFQNRPFISDSEDMHLFVSLPMKILNELEVPPKHKLNSIIEKYKLDAFKPHSEIHPGVFRIMRIRPSLCIICNRMHESDHAYININEMTYGCFRAEGTVIKLDSDILSISVSRLKAQLKEFDINQSDIDLIISRSKLI
;
A
#
# COMPACT_ATOMS: atom_id res chain seq x y z
N MET A 1 3.63 25.90 10.56
CA MET A 1 2.57 24.99 10.05
C MET A 1 1.21 25.67 10.19
N GLN A 2 0.37 25.64 9.15
CA GLN A 2 -0.96 26.27 9.14
C GLN A 2 -2.04 25.25 9.53
N TRP A 3 -2.93 25.63 10.45
CA TRP A 3 -4.12 24.87 10.81
C TRP A 3 -5.37 25.46 10.12
N TYR A 4 -6.21 24.58 9.59
CA TYR A 4 -7.46 24.90 8.91
C TYR A 4 -8.66 24.49 9.76
N LYS A 5 -9.79 25.18 9.58
CA LYS A 5 -11.02 24.93 10.35
C LYS A 5 -11.77 23.72 9.83
N THR A 6 -11.69 23.46 8.52
CA THR A 6 -12.41 22.37 7.87
C THR A 6 -11.47 21.42 7.17
N LYS A 7 -11.94 20.18 7.02
CA LYS A 7 -11.22 19.14 6.26
C LYS A 7 -11.04 19.56 4.80
N ALA A 8 -12.07 20.13 4.18
CA ALA A 8 -12.05 20.55 2.77
C ALA A 8 -10.96 21.60 2.48
N GLU A 9 -10.71 22.52 3.42
CA GLU A 9 -9.63 23.51 3.30
C GLU A 9 -8.23 22.89 3.40
N ALA A 10 -8.09 21.82 4.18
CA ALA A 10 -6.79 21.16 4.41
C ALA A 10 -6.46 20.09 3.37
N LEU A 11 -7.47 19.43 2.80
CA LEU A 11 -7.27 18.34 1.84
C LEU A 11 -6.71 18.87 0.53
N MET A 12 -5.46 18.52 0.29
CA MET A 12 -4.72 18.87 -0.90
C MET A 12 -3.95 17.63 -1.39
N PRO A 13 -4.02 17.31 -2.69
CA PRO A 13 -3.21 16.24 -3.28
C PRO A 13 -1.71 16.43 -2.97
N GLY A 14 -1.00 15.32 -2.76
CA GLY A 14 0.46 15.34 -2.50
C GLY A 14 0.86 15.68 -1.07
N TYR A 15 -0.09 15.78 -0.14
CA TYR A 15 0.17 15.98 1.28
C TYR A 15 -0.40 14.84 2.12
N LEU A 16 0.24 14.58 3.24
CA LEU A 16 -0.35 13.89 4.37
C LEU A 16 -1.25 14.88 5.13
N HIS A 17 -2.24 14.36 5.84
CA HIS A 17 -3.21 15.18 6.56
C HIS A 17 -3.34 14.68 7.99
N VAL A 18 -3.35 15.63 8.92
CA VAL A 18 -3.63 15.36 10.34
C VAL A 18 -4.81 16.19 10.79
N ALA A 19 -5.52 15.68 11.79
CA ALA A 19 -6.53 16.42 12.52
C ALA A 19 -6.17 16.42 14.00
N ARG A 20 -6.63 17.43 14.74
CA ARG A 20 -6.62 17.39 16.20
C ARG A 20 -7.97 17.79 16.75
N ASP A 21 -8.34 17.22 17.89
CA ASP A 21 -9.49 17.71 18.65
C ASP A 21 -9.17 19.08 19.28
N LEU A 22 -10.12 20.00 19.22
CA LEU A 22 -10.06 21.31 19.87
C LEU A 22 -10.83 21.33 21.19
N ASN A 23 -11.77 20.40 21.36
CA ASN A 23 -12.59 20.24 22.55
C ASN A 23 -13.25 18.85 22.59
N ASN A 24 -13.92 18.55 23.70
CA ASN A 24 -14.67 17.30 23.91
C ASN A 24 -16.00 17.22 23.13
N ARG A 25 -16.35 18.25 22.36
CA ARG A 25 -17.59 18.29 21.53
C ARG A 25 -17.33 17.86 20.09
N GLY A 26 -16.14 17.35 19.80
CA GLY A 26 -15.75 16.87 18.47
C GLY A 26 -15.40 17.98 17.49
N ALA A 27 -15.17 19.22 17.93
CA ALA A 27 -14.61 20.25 17.08
C ALA A 27 -13.16 19.90 16.75
N LYS A 28 -12.77 20.04 15.47
CA LYS A 28 -11.44 19.66 14.98
C LYS A 28 -10.79 20.78 14.20
N SER A 29 -9.46 20.80 14.21
CA SER A 29 -8.65 21.54 13.23
C SER A 29 -7.79 20.58 12.44
N TYR A 30 -7.47 20.94 11.20
CA TYR A 30 -6.74 20.09 10.26
C TYR A 30 -5.44 20.74 9.84
N ALA A 31 -4.39 19.97 9.60
CA ALA A 31 -3.15 20.46 9.03
C ALA A 31 -2.69 19.53 7.91
N ARG A 32 -1.95 20.11 6.95
CA ARG A 32 -1.27 19.38 5.88
C ARG A 32 0.21 19.29 6.22
N VAL A 33 0.79 18.13 6.00
CA VAL A 33 2.19 17.81 6.29
C VAL A 33 2.80 17.05 5.11
N LYS A 34 4.11 17.14 4.95
CA LYS A 34 4.85 16.52 3.85
C LYS A 34 5.51 15.21 4.24
N THR A 35 5.77 15.02 5.54
CA THR A 35 6.55 13.87 6.01
C THR A 35 5.96 13.30 7.29
N TYR A 36 6.27 12.03 7.58
CA TYR A 36 5.96 11.43 8.88
C TYR A 36 6.68 12.14 10.03
N LYS A 37 7.88 12.67 9.78
CA LYS A 37 8.61 13.46 10.78
C LYS A 37 7.79 14.68 11.23
N GLU A 38 7.19 15.40 10.29
CA GLU A 38 6.30 16.51 10.63
C GLU A 38 5.06 16.04 11.42
N ILE A 39 4.54 14.83 11.18
CA ILE A 39 3.46 14.27 12.01
C ILE A 39 3.98 13.97 13.42
N SER A 40 5.15 13.37 13.57
CA SER A 40 5.77 13.11 14.87
C SER A 40 5.99 14.42 15.65
N ASP A 41 6.51 15.46 15.00
CA ASP A 41 6.68 16.78 15.61
C ASP A 41 5.33 17.35 16.09
N ILE A 42 4.24 17.11 15.36
CA ILE A 42 2.89 17.51 15.79
C ILE A 42 2.42 16.73 17.01
N ILE A 43 2.62 15.42 17.02
CA ILE A 43 2.24 14.56 18.16
C ILE A 43 2.99 14.97 19.43
N ASP A 44 4.25 15.39 19.30
CA ASP A 44 5.06 15.83 20.43
C ASP A 44 4.63 17.20 21.00
N ASN A 45 3.98 18.03 20.18
CA ASN A 45 3.59 19.39 20.56
C ASN A 45 2.08 19.56 20.79
N TYR A 46 1.26 18.56 20.44
CA TYR A 46 -0.18 18.64 20.51
C TYR A 46 -0.80 17.33 20.96
N ASP A 47 -1.76 17.43 21.88
CA ASP A 47 -2.60 16.30 22.27
C ASP A 47 -3.69 16.03 21.23
N CYS A 48 -4.25 14.82 21.31
CA CYS A 48 -5.46 14.43 20.59
C CYS A 48 -5.36 14.54 19.07
N VAL A 49 -4.23 14.05 18.54
CA VAL A 49 -3.91 14.05 17.12
C VAL A 49 -4.41 12.77 16.46
N TYR A 50 -4.84 12.92 15.21
CA TYR A 50 -5.32 11.87 14.33
C TYR A 50 -4.68 12.03 12.96
N GLU A 51 -4.38 10.92 12.30
CA GLU A 51 -4.12 10.91 10.87
C GLU A 51 -5.46 10.91 10.11
N VAL A 52 -5.53 11.64 9.00
CA VAL A 52 -6.67 11.62 8.08
C VAL A 52 -6.26 10.76 6.88
N VAL A 53 -6.83 9.56 6.78
CA VAL A 53 -6.48 8.59 5.74
C VAL A 53 -7.30 8.84 4.48
N THR A 54 -6.69 9.54 3.51
CA THR A 54 -7.39 10.11 2.34
C THR A 54 -7.21 9.31 1.05
N SER A 55 -6.22 8.41 1.01
CA SER A 55 -5.84 7.66 -0.19
C SER A 55 -5.62 6.18 0.14
N GLU A 56 -4.46 5.63 -0.22
CA GLU A 56 -4.04 4.26 0.08
C GLU A 56 -3.91 4.05 1.60
N TRP A 57 -4.19 2.83 2.05
CA TRP A 57 -4.22 2.42 3.44
C TRP A 57 -3.18 1.36 3.66
N LYS A 58 -2.34 1.49 4.70
CA LYS A 58 -1.74 0.28 5.27
C LYS A 58 -2.85 -0.58 5.88
N GLU A 59 -2.72 -1.89 5.78
CA GLU A 59 -3.70 -2.80 6.35
C GLU A 59 -3.79 -2.57 7.86
N MET A 60 -5.01 -2.34 8.36
CA MET A 60 -5.27 -2.00 9.75
C MET A 60 -6.58 -2.62 10.24
N TYR A 61 -6.61 -2.97 11.53
CA TYR A 61 -7.80 -3.41 12.26
C TYR A 61 -7.92 -2.66 13.59
N ASP A 62 -9.15 -2.28 13.95
CA ASP A 62 -9.48 -1.67 15.23
C ASP A 62 -10.30 -2.66 16.05
N PHE A 63 -9.80 -3.01 17.23
CA PHE A 63 -10.43 -3.92 18.18
C PHE A 63 -10.88 -3.13 19.41
N ASP A 64 -12.16 -3.25 19.72
CA ASP A 64 -12.82 -2.59 20.83
C ASP A 64 -13.35 -3.63 21.84
N GLY A 65 -12.46 -4.15 22.67
CA GLY A 65 -12.75 -5.18 23.65
C GLY A 65 -13.22 -4.62 25.00
N GLU A 66 -14.51 -4.42 25.18
CA GLU A 66 -15.12 -4.09 26.47
C GLU A 66 -15.71 -5.34 27.14
N GLY A 67 -15.38 -5.59 28.41
CA GLY A 67 -15.96 -6.69 29.20
C GLY A 67 -15.49 -8.11 28.85
N ILE A 68 -14.37 -8.25 28.14
CA ILE A 68 -13.77 -9.56 27.82
C ILE A 68 -12.85 -10.07 28.95
N SER A 69 -12.67 -11.39 29.03
CA SER A 69 -11.86 -12.04 30.07
C SER A 69 -10.40 -12.25 29.67
N GLU A 70 -10.13 -12.33 28.37
CA GLU A 70 -8.80 -12.54 27.82
C GLU A 70 -7.90 -11.33 28.08
N THR A 71 -6.63 -11.62 28.30
CA THR A 71 -5.58 -10.61 28.38
C THR A 71 -5.33 -9.96 27.02
N PRO A 72 -4.79 -8.72 26.98
CA PRO A 72 -4.40 -8.08 25.72
C PRO A 72 -3.46 -8.94 24.88
N GLU A 73 -2.52 -9.63 25.52
CA GLU A 73 -1.53 -10.50 24.88
C GLU A 73 -2.19 -11.71 24.21
N GLU A 74 -3.17 -12.35 24.86
CA GLU A 74 -3.92 -13.47 24.26
C GLU A 74 -4.69 -13.03 23.01
N ILE A 75 -5.29 -11.83 23.03
CA ILE A 75 -5.97 -11.27 21.85
C ILE A 75 -4.97 -10.99 20.72
N ILE A 76 -3.81 -10.44 21.05
CA ILE A 76 -2.76 -10.14 20.07
C ILE A 76 -2.21 -11.41 19.44
N ASP A 77 -1.85 -12.41 20.24
CA ASP A 77 -1.29 -13.67 19.76
C ASP A 77 -2.30 -14.44 18.90
N ASN A 78 -3.58 -14.43 19.30
CA ASN A 78 -4.65 -14.99 18.49
C ASN A 78 -4.80 -14.25 17.15
N PHE A 79 -4.79 -12.92 17.16
CA PHE A 79 -4.89 -12.12 15.95
C PHE A 79 -3.72 -12.40 15.01
N VAL A 80 -2.47 -12.39 15.51
CA VAL A 80 -1.26 -12.65 14.72
C VAL A 80 -1.29 -14.06 14.11
N THR A 81 -1.68 -15.06 14.90
CA THR A 81 -1.85 -16.45 14.44
C THR A 81 -2.90 -16.53 13.33
N CYS A 82 -4.04 -15.86 13.48
CA CYS A 82 -5.08 -15.85 12.45
C CYS A 82 -4.65 -15.07 11.21
N HIS A 83 -3.99 -13.92 11.37
CA HIS A 83 -3.53 -13.08 10.27
C HIS A 83 -2.50 -13.81 9.41
N SER A 84 -1.61 -14.61 10.03
CA SER A 84 -0.61 -15.43 9.32
C SER A 84 -1.20 -16.41 8.31
N GLN A 85 -2.48 -16.81 8.48
CA GLN A 85 -3.20 -17.67 7.52
C GLN A 85 -3.59 -16.91 6.24
N ILE A 86 -3.67 -15.58 6.31
CA ILE A 86 -3.94 -14.68 5.19
C ILE A 86 -2.64 -14.12 4.60
N SER A 87 -1.71 -13.70 5.46
CA SER A 87 -0.45 -13.08 5.06
C SER A 87 0.60 -13.29 6.14
N PRO A 88 1.84 -13.72 5.81
CA PRO A 88 2.91 -13.92 6.79
C PRO A 88 3.56 -12.61 7.25
N GLU A 89 2.91 -11.47 7.04
CA GLU A 89 3.50 -10.17 7.33
C GLU A 89 3.52 -9.85 8.82
N LYS A 90 4.51 -9.03 9.20
CA LYS A 90 4.64 -8.56 10.57
C LYS A 90 3.47 -7.66 10.94
N VAL A 91 2.81 -7.98 12.05
CA VAL A 91 1.77 -7.16 12.67
C VAL A 91 2.41 -6.29 13.76
N HIS A 92 2.05 -5.03 13.78
CA HIS A 92 2.40 -4.08 14.85
C HIS A 92 1.13 -3.65 15.59
N VAL A 93 1.24 -3.35 16.88
CA VAL A 93 0.05 -3.10 17.71
C VAL A 93 0.19 -1.81 18.51
N LYS A 94 -0.79 -0.91 18.35
CA LYS A 94 -1.01 0.20 19.28
C LYS A 94 -1.99 -0.27 20.36
N LYS A 95 -1.63 -0.14 21.63
CA LYS A 95 -2.42 -0.53 22.80
C LYS A 95 -2.94 0.69 23.56
N CYS A 96 -4.24 0.71 23.84
CA CYS A 96 -4.88 1.67 24.75
C CYS A 96 -5.75 0.87 25.73
N ILE A 97 -5.13 0.44 26.82
CA ILE A 97 -5.75 -0.49 27.78
C ILE A 97 -6.19 0.28 29.02
N THR A 98 -7.39 -0.01 29.48
CA THR A 98 -7.95 0.49 30.74
C THR A 98 -8.50 -0.68 31.55
N LYS A 99 -8.88 -0.43 32.81
CA LYS A 99 -9.48 -1.44 33.68
C LYS A 99 -10.69 -2.16 33.05
N ASN A 100 -11.46 -1.48 32.20
CA ASN A 100 -12.72 -2.00 31.67
C ASN A 100 -12.69 -2.26 30.15
N LYS A 101 -11.60 -1.88 29.47
CA LYS A 101 -11.57 -1.84 28.00
C LYS A 101 -10.17 -2.07 27.45
N ILE A 102 -10.05 -3.01 26.54
CA ILE A 102 -8.87 -3.31 25.73
C ILE A 102 -9.10 -2.75 24.33
N SER A 103 -8.46 -1.62 24.00
CA SER A 103 -8.50 -1.05 22.65
C SER A 103 -7.16 -1.30 21.95
N LEU A 104 -7.21 -2.00 20.82
CA LEU A 104 -6.02 -2.37 20.05
C LEU A 104 -6.17 -1.93 18.60
N HIS A 105 -5.12 -1.30 18.07
CA HIS A 105 -4.98 -1.03 16.64
C HIS A 105 -3.89 -1.92 16.08
N PHE A 106 -4.26 -2.89 15.25
CA PHE A 106 -3.32 -3.73 14.52
C PHE A 106 -2.96 -3.05 13.20
N VAL A 107 -1.68 -2.87 12.90
CA VAL A 107 -1.17 -2.25 11.67
C VAL A 107 -0.18 -3.19 11.00
N ILE A 108 -0.37 -3.44 9.71
CA ILE A 108 0.46 -4.33 8.90
C ILE A 108 1.13 -3.46 7.84
N PRO A 109 2.38 -3.01 8.08
CA PRO A 109 2.92 -1.86 7.39
C PRO A 109 3.33 -2.12 5.94
N ASN A 110 3.57 -3.39 5.60
CA ASN A 110 4.01 -3.80 4.28
C ASN A 110 2.84 -4.16 3.34
N THR A 111 1.63 -4.34 3.89
CA THR A 111 0.42 -4.53 3.09
C THR A 111 -0.25 -3.19 2.87
N VAL A 112 -0.24 -2.73 1.63
CA VAL A 112 -0.90 -1.49 1.20
C VAL A 112 -2.11 -1.82 0.34
N LEU A 113 -3.24 -1.19 0.66
CA LEU A 113 -4.52 -1.35 -0.02
C LEU A 113 -4.96 -0.02 -0.64
N PRO A 114 -5.48 -0.04 -1.89
CA PRO A 114 -5.63 1.17 -2.69
C PRO A 114 -6.67 2.17 -2.16
N ASN A 115 -7.60 1.72 -1.31
CA ASN A 115 -8.63 2.57 -0.70
C ASN A 115 -9.38 1.86 0.43
N TYR A 116 -10.26 2.59 1.11
CA TYR A 116 -11.10 2.09 2.19
C TYR A 116 -12.04 0.94 1.78
N LYS A 117 -12.45 0.82 0.50
CA LYS A 117 -13.28 -0.31 0.04
C LYS A 117 -12.45 -1.60 -0.02
N ALA A 118 -11.21 -1.50 -0.51
CA ALA A 118 -10.26 -2.62 -0.48
C ALA A 118 -9.94 -3.04 0.96
N MET A 119 -9.74 -2.08 1.87
CA MET A 119 -9.64 -2.36 3.32
C MET A 119 -10.87 -3.07 3.87
N LYS A 120 -12.08 -2.64 3.51
CA LYS A 120 -13.32 -3.30 3.96
C LYS A 120 -13.43 -4.75 3.46
N ASN A 121 -12.94 -5.04 2.26
CA ASN A 121 -12.89 -6.41 1.76
C ASN A 121 -11.82 -7.25 2.49
N ARG A 122 -10.65 -6.67 2.75
CA ARG A 122 -9.60 -7.30 3.56
C ARG A 122 -10.09 -7.61 4.98
N PHE A 123 -10.84 -6.69 5.58
CA PHE A 123 -11.51 -6.89 6.86
C PHE A 123 -12.45 -8.11 6.85
N LYS A 124 -13.32 -8.21 5.85
CA LYS A 124 -14.23 -9.37 5.72
C LYS A 124 -13.48 -10.68 5.62
N LEU A 125 -12.35 -10.71 4.91
CA LEU A 125 -11.48 -11.88 4.83
C LEU A 125 -10.94 -12.25 6.20
N MET A 126 -10.37 -11.31 6.96
CA MET A 126 -9.88 -11.54 8.32
C MET A 126 -10.98 -12.06 9.26
N MET A 127 -12.17 -11.47 9.22
CA MET A 127 -13.30 -11.92 10.06
C MET A 127 -13.81 -13.32 9.69
N SER A 128 -13.47 -13.84 8.49
CA SER A 128 -13.81 -15.20 8.09
C SER A 128 -12.82 -16.25 8.60
N VAL A 129 -11.63 -15.86 9.05
CA VAL A 129 -10.57 -16.78 9.50
C VAL A 129 -11.03 -17.56 10.73
N LYS A 130 -10.98 -18.89 10.63
CA LYS A 130 -11.37 -19.79 11.71
C LYS A 130 -10.46 -19.59 12.93
N GLY A 131 -11.06 -19.45 14.11
CA GLY A 131 -10.34 -19.31 15.38
C GLY A 131 -10.06 -17.87 15.81
N LEU A 132 -10.40 -16.87 15.00
CA LEU A 132 -10.33 -15.47 15.43
C LEU A 132 -11.31 -15.20 16.57
N LEU A 133 -10.79 -14.76 17.72
CA LEU A 133 -11.57 -14.42 18.91
C LEU A 133 -12.36 -13.13 18.72
N HIS A 134 -13.54 -13.03 19.36
CA HIS A 134 -14.33 -11.79 19.49
C HIS A 134 -14.52 -11.01 18.19
N ARG A 135 -14.89 -11.70 17.11
CA ARG A 135 -15.01 -11.12 15.74
C ARG A 135 -15.93 -9.90 15.69
N ASP A 136 -16.96 -9.90 16.51
CA ASP A 136 -17.96 -8.85 16.66
C ASP A 136 -17.42 -7.58 17.33
N LEU A 137 -16.28 -7.67 18.03
CA LEU A 137 -15.61 -6.54 18.67
C LEU A 137 -14.60 -5.83 17.76
N TYR A 138 -14.40 -6.30 16.52
CA TYR A 138 -13.61 -5.56 15.54
C TYR A 138 -14.47 -4.54 14.80
N ASP A 139 -14.12 -3.26 14.88
CA ASP A 139 -14.94 -2.16 14.37
C ASP A 139 -14.85 -2.07 12.83
N SER A 140 -15.91 -2.51 12.14
CA SER A 140 -16.03 -2.33 10.69
C SER A 140 -16.33 -0.89 10.27
N GLY A 141 -16.70 -0.03 11.23
CA GLY A 141 -17.04 1.37 11.06
C GLY A 141 -15.84 2.25 10.72
N ILE A 142 -14.60 1.78 10.89
CA ILE A 142 -13.41 2.56 10.52
C ILE A 142 -13.19 2.63 9.00
N TYR A 143 -13.74 1.73 8.20
CA TYR A 143 -13.46 1.65 6.76
C TYR A 143 -14.36 2.57 5.93
N ASN A 144 -14.13 3.89 6.04
CA ASN A 144 -14.82 4.93 5.29
C ASN A 144 -13.85 5.97 4.71
N LYS A 145 -14.36 6.82 3.81
CA LYS A 145 -13.56 7.84 3.14
C LYS A 145 -13.05 8.87 4.16
N ASP A 146 -11.75 9.19 4.07
CA ASP A 146 -11.07 10.21 4.88
C ASP A 146 -11.19 9.94 6.40
N ARG A 147 -11.08 8.66 6.79
CA ARG A 147 -11.21 8.25 8.18
C ARG A 147 -10.14 8.91 9.04
N LEU A 148 -10.54 9.30 10.24
CA LEU A 148 -9.62 9.72 11.29
C LEU A 148 -9.17 8.48 12.08
N ILE A 149 -7.87 8.22 12.07
CA ILE A 149 -7.26 7.18 12.90
C ILE A 149 -6.39 7.87 13.96
N ARG A 150 -6.55 7.49 15.23
CA ARG A 150 -5.79 8.10 16.31
C ARG A 150 -4.31 7.69 16.19
N THR A 151 -3.42 8.67 16.27
CA THR A 151 -1.98 8.44 16.22
C THR A 151 -1.48 7.80 17.51
N VAL A 152 -0.32 7.15 17.45
CA VAL A 152 0.39 6.69 18.64
C VAL A 152 0.73 7.88 19.54
N ARG A 153 0.80 7.66 20.86
CA ARG A 153 1.04 8.67 21.89
C ARG A 153 -0.05 9.74 22.03
N SER A 154 -1.03 9.78 21.12
CA SER A 154 -2.17 10.66 21.19
C SER A 154 -3.34 10.05 21.96
N ASP A 155 -3.99 10.89 22.75
CA ASP A 155 -5.16 10.55 23.54
C ASP A 155 -6.48 10.98 22.86
N LYS A 156 -7.63 10.56 23.37
CA LYS A 156 -8.91 11.23 23.09
C LYS A 156 -9.01 12.41 24.04
N CYS A 157 -9.56 13.53 23.59
CA CYS A 157 -9.70 14.73 24.41
C CYS A 157 -10.19 14.42 25.83
N PHE A 158 -9.35 14.78 26.82
CA PHE A 158 -9.63 14.68 28.26
C PHE A 158 -9.82 13.25 28.80
N GLN A 159 -9.26 12.23 28.15
CA GLN A 159 -9.38 10.84 28.60
C GLN A 159 -8.14 10.28 29.31
N ASN A 160 -7.02 11.00 29.28
CA ASN A 160 -5.67 10.65 29.73
C ASN A 160 -5.25 9.21 29.42
N ARG A 161 -5.56 8.73 28.21
CA ARG A 161 -5.35 7.36 27.73
C ARG A 161 -4.69 7.33 26.35
N PRO A 162 -3.39 7.67 26.27
CA PRO A 162 -2.65 7.62 25.01
C PRO A 162 -2.47 6.18 24.53
N PHE A 163 -2.41 6.00 23.22
CA PHE A 163 -1.96 4.74 22.63
C PHE A 163 -0.45 4.56 22.85
N ILE A 164 -0.04 3.40 23.37
CA ILE A 164 1.36 2.97 23.49
C ILE A 164 1.63 1.93 22.40
N SER A 165 2.88 1.78 21.95
CA SER A 165 3.24 0.88 20.85
C SER A 165 4.42 -0.04 21.18
N ASP A 166 4.48 -1.16 20.48
CA ASP A 166 5.60 -2.11 20.43
C ASP A 166 6.65 -1.79 19.35
N SER A 167 6.46 -0.71 18.58
CA SER A 167 7.29 -0.34 17.43
C SER A 167 7.44 1.16 17.24
N GLU A 168 8.38 1.57 16.38
CA GLU A 168 8.62 2.95 16.02
C GLU A 168 7.41 3.56 15.28
N ASP A 169 7.15 4.84 15.54
CA ASP A 169 5.96 5.57 15.05
C ASP A 169 5.74 5.45 13.53
N MET A 170 6.82 5.42 12.74
CA MET A 170 6.75 5.33 11.28
C MET A 170 6.05 4.05 10.79
N HIS A 171 6.21 2.94 11.52
CA HIS A 171 5.57 1.66 11.18
C HIS A 171 4.07 1.66 11.48
N LEU A 172 3.61 2.59 12.30
CA LEU A 172 2.25 2.59 12.85
C LEU A 172 1.31 3.59 12.16
N PHE A 173 1.82 4.51 11.35
CA PHE A 173 0.98 5.36 10.52
C PHE A 173 0.29 4.54 9.45
N VAL A 174 -1.02 4.71 9.31
CA VAL A 174 -1.85 4.03 8.31
C VAL A 174 -1.80 4.78 6.98
N SER A 175 -1.71 6.10 7.05
CA SER A 175 -1.56 6.96 5.87
C SER A 175 -0.17 6.76 5.28
N LEU A 176 -0.05 6.66 3.97
CA LEU A 176 1.26 6.57 3.30
C LEU A 176 1.75 7.96 2.86
N PRO A 177 3.07 8.24 2.93
CA PRO A 177 3.58 9.47 2.35
C PRO A 177 3.37 9.35 0.85
N MET A 178 2.51 10.21 0.28
CA MET A 178 2.30 10.20 -1.16
C MET A 178 3.64 10.47 -1.87
N LYS A 179 3.96 9.64 -2.87
CA LYS A 179 5.00 9.99 -3.83
C LYS A 179 4.57 11.27 -4.52
N ILE A 180 5.40 12.30 -4.43
CA ILE A 180 5.27 13.49 -5.27
C ILE A 180 5.51 13.01 -6.71
N LEU A 181 4.43 12.78 -7.44
CA LEU A 181 4.49 12.68 -8.89
C LEU A 181 4.76 14.11 -9.37
N ASN A 182 6.03 14.43 -9.64
CA ASN A 182 6.35 15.59 -10.45
C ASN A 182 5.57 15.45 -11.76
N GLU A 183 4.95 16.54 -12.20
CA GLU A 183 4.30 16.63 -13.51
C GLU A 183 5.27 16.08 -14.55
N LEU A 184 4.96 14.91 -15.08
CA LEU A 184 5.83 14.24 -16.01
C LEU A 184 5.56 14.77 -17.40
N GLU A 185 6.48 15.62 -17.86
CA GLU A 185 6.67 15.90 -19.28
C GLU A 185 6.73 14.57 -20.03
N VAL A 186 5.81 14.38 -20.98
CA VAL A 186 5.79 13.20 -21.84
C VAL A 186 7.16 13.10 -22.53
N PRO A 187 7.93 12.03 -22.30
CA PRO A 187 9.29 11.98 -22.77
C PRO A 187 9.31 11.91 -24.31
N PRO A 188 10.25 12.61 -24.96
CA PRO A 188 10.34 12.65 -26.41
C PRO A 188 10.49 11.24 -27.01
N LYS A 189 9.94 11.02 -28.20
CA LYS A 189 9.84 9.72 -28.92
C LYS A 189 11.13 8.89 -28.95
N HIS A 190 12.31 9.52 -28.93
CA HIS A 190 13.60 8.83 -28.87
C HIS A 190 13.82 8.08 -27.54
N LYS A 191 13.34 8.63 -26.41
CA LYS A 191 13.42 7.97 -25.09
C LYS A 191 12.54 6.73 -25.04
N LEU A 192 11.35 6.76 -25.65
CA LEU A 192 10.47 5.59 -25.74
C LEU A 192 11.15 4.43 -26.49
N ASN A 193 11.79 4.70 -27.63
CA ASN A 193 12.53 3.67 -28.36
C ASN A 193 13.69 3.11 -27.52
N SER A 194 14.42 3.96 -26.79
CA SER A 194 15.50 3.51 -25.90
C SER A 194 15.00 2.62 -24.75
N ILE A 195 13.77 2.82 -24.26
CA ILE A 195 13.17 1.97 -23.22
C ILE A 195 12.80 0.61 -23.79
N ILE A 196 12.19 0.58 -24.99
CA ILE A 196 11.84 -0.66 -25.67
C ILE A 196 13.09 -1.51 -25.92
N GLU A 197 14.16 -0.89 -26.41
CA GLU A 197 15.44 -1.54 -26.66
C GLU A 197 16.12 -1.98 -25.35
N LYS A 198 16.16 -1.12 -24.32
CA LYS A 198 16.77 -1.41 -23.02
C LYS A 198 16.14 -2.62 -22.34
N TYR A 199 14.81 -2.75 -22.43
CA TYR A 199 14.06 -3.83 -21.77
C TYR A 199 13.68 -4.97 -22.71
N LYS A 200 14.22 -4.99 -23.94
CA LYS A 200 13.99 -6.04 -24.95
C LYS A 200 12.51 -6.38 -25.15
N LEU A 201 11.69 -5.34 -25.27
CA LEU A 201 10.24 -5.48 -25.47
C LEU A 201 9.89 -5.82 -26.94
N ASP A 202 10.75 -6.57 -27.64
CA ASP A 202 10.78 -6.75 -29.10
C ASP A 202 9.50 -7.37 -29.70
N ALA A 203 8.60 -7.90 -28.88
CA ALA A 203 7.30 -8.45 -29.30
C ALA A 203 6.21 -7.37 -29.52
N PHE A 204 6.55 -6.09 -29.34
CA PHE A 204 5.60 -5.03 -29.09
C PHE A 204 5.94 -3.71 -29.79
N LYS A 205 4.93 -3.02 -30.33
CA LYS A 205 5.08 -1.67 -30.91
C LYS A 205 4.13 -0.65 -30.26
N PRO A 206 4.58 0.58 -29.96
CA PRO A 206 3.68 1.64 -29.48
C PRO A 206 2.59 1.94 -30.51
N HIS A 207 1.34 2.04 -30.05
CA HIS A 207 0.17 2.28 -30.91
C HIS A 207 -0.34 3.71 -30.81
N SER A 208 -0.56 4.18 -29.58
CA SER A 208 -1.25 5.42 -29.28
C SER A 208 -1.12 5.75 -27.79
N GLU A 209 -1.13 7.04 -27.45
CA GLU A 209 -1.25 7.49 -26.06
C GLU A 209 -2.72 7.42 -25.62
N ILE A 210 -2.98 6.91 -24.41
CA ILE A 210 -4.34 6.83 -23.84
C ILE A 210 -4.55 7.89 -22.76
N HIS A 211 -3.50 8.19 -22.00
CA HIS A 211 -3.45 9.27 -21.02
C HIS A 211 -1.99 9.73 -20.88
N PRO A 212 -1.71 10.91 -20.28
CA PRO A 212 -0.37 11.49 -20.25
C PRO A 212 0.72 10.48 -19.83
N GLY A 213 1.65 10.20 -20.75
CA GLY A 213 2.78 9.29 -20.55
C GLY A 213 2.47 7.79 -20.59
N VAL A 214 1.22 7.39 -20.85
CA VAL A 214 0.83 5.99 -21.06
C VAL A 214 0.53 5.68 -22.51
N PHE A 215 1.34 4.75 -23.03
CA PHE A 215 1.27 4.28 -24.40
C PHE A 215 0.65 2.90 -24.43
N ARG A 216 -0.45 2.77 -25.19
CA ARG A 216 -0.95 1.47 -25.62
C ARG A 216 0.08 0.80 -26.49
N ILE A 217 0.23 -0.50 -26.31
CA ILE A 217 1.17 -1.30 -27.04
C ILE A 217 0.43 -2.39 -27.81
N MET A 218 0.73 -2.51 -29.10
CA MET A 218 0.25 -3.63 -29.91
C MET A 218 1.27 -4.75 -29.94
N ARG A 219 0.76 -5.97 -29.80
CA ARG A 219 1.51 -7.18 -30.08
C ARG A 219 1.70 -7.33 -31.59
N ILE A 220 2.89 -7.74 -32.01
CA ILE A 220 3.16 -8.04 -33.42
C ILE A 220 2.61 -9.43 -33.79
N ARG A 221 2.47 -10.32 -32.79
CA ARG A 221 1.86 -11.65 -32.89
C ARG A 221 1.18 -12.05 -31.58
N PRO A 222 0.16 -12.93 -31.61
CA PRO A 222 -0.44 -13.47 -30.39
C PRO A 222 0.62 -14.01 -29.44
N SER A 223 0.52 -13.66 -28.17
CA SER A 223 1.53 -14.03 -27.16
C SER A 223 0.97 -13.99 -25.76
N LEU A 224 1.61 -14.73 -24.86
CA LEU A 224 1.24 -14.80 -23.45
C LEU A 224 1.54 -13.45 -22.77
N CYS A 225 0.65 -13.00 -21.89
CA CYS A 225 0.88 -11.82 -21.08
C CYS A 225 1.58 -12.17 -19.78
N ILE A 226 2.76 -11.62 -19.54
CA ILE A 226 3.54 -11.85 -18.31
C ILE A 226 2.87 -11.37 -17.02
N ILE A 227 1.87 -10.49 -17.13
CA ILE A 227 1.13 -9.95 -15.99
C ILE A 227 -0.07 -10.83 -15.64
N CYS A 228 -0.92 -11.12 -16.63
CA CYS A 228 -2.18 -11.81 -16.39
C CYS A 228 -2.13 -13.32 -16.71
N ASN A 229 -1.01 -13.79 -17.24
CA ASN A 229 -0.76 -15.17 -17.68
C ASN A 229 -1.84 -15.72 -18.65
N ARG A 230 -2.41 -14.85 -19.49
CA ARG A 230 -3.38 -15.22 -20.54
C ARG A 230 -2.83 -14.93 -21.92
N MET A 231 -3.23 -15.74 -22.89
CA MET A 231 -2.96 -15.47 -24.30
C MET A 231 -3.75 -14.24 -24.74
N HIS A 232 -3.09 -13.34 -25.45
CA HIS A 232 -3.72 -12.16 -26.05
C HIS A 232 -3.44 -12.11 -27.54
N GLU A 233 -4.52 -11.97 -28.31
CA GLU A 233 -4.46 -11.77 -29.76
C GLU A 233 -4.19 -10.31 -30.12
N SER A 234 -4.49 -9.36 -29.22
CA SER A 234 -4.36 -7.91 -29.48
C SER A 234 -3.79 -7.10 -28.30
N ASP A 235 -3.68 -5.79 -28.55
CA ASP A 235 -3.26 -4.64 -27.75
C ASP A 235 -3.94 -4.47 -26.37
N HIS A 236 -3.61 -5.37 -25.46
CA HIS A 236 -4.02 -5.32 -24.05
C HIS A 236 -2.90 -4.90 -23.10
N ALA A 237 -1.76 -4.45 -23.62
CA ALA A 237 -0.62 -4.01 -22.82
C ALA A 237 -0.40 -2.49 -22.94
N TYR A 238 0.22 -1.92 -21.92
CA TYR A 238 0.66 -0.52 -21.95
C TYR A 238 2.03 -0.36 -21.28
N ILE A 239 2.73 0.71 -21.67
CA ILE A 239 3.88 1.23 -20.92
C ILE A 239 3.45 2.58 -20.34
N ASN A 240 3.65 2.74 -19.05
CA ASN A 240 3.66 4.03 -18.39
C ASN A 240 5.11 4.49 -18.28
N ILE A 241 5.52 5.44 -19.13
CA ILE A 241 6.90 5.92 -19.12
C ILE A 241 7.17 6.74 -17.85
N ASN A 242 6.13 7.39 -17.35
CA ASN A 242 6.22 8.27 -16.19
C ASN A 242 6.53 7.48 -14.91
N GLU A 243 5.88 6.33 -14.75
CA GLU A 243 6.10 5.42 -13.63
C GLU A 243 7.18 4.37 -13.92
N MET A 244 7.71 4.34 -15.14
CA MET A 244 8.57 3.28 -15.67
C MET A 244 7.95 1.90 -15.42
N THR A 245 6.67 1.73 -15.77
CA THR A 245 5.94 0.47 -15.59
C THR A 245 5.41 -0.11 -16.90
N TYR A 246 5.35 -1.43 -16.98
CA TYR A 246 4.63 -2.18 -17.99
C TYR A 246 3.35 -2.76 -17.37
N GLY A 247 2.22 -2.59 -18.02
CA GLY A 247 0.90 -2.96 -17.52
C GLY A 247 0.05 -3.73 -18.53
N CYS A 248 -1.03 -4.34 -18.04
CA CYS A 248 -2.02 -5.02 -18.88
C CYS A 248 -3.41 -4.49 -18.56
N PHE A 249 -4.14 -3.97 -19.56
CA PHE A 249 -5.49 -3.42 -19.39
C PHE A 249 -6.52 -4.43 -18.88
N ARG A 250 -6.27 -5.74 -19.04
CA ARG A 250 -7.15 -6.80 -18.50
C ARG A 250 -6.77 -7.25 -17.09
N ALA A 251 -5.61 -6.85 -16.58
CA ALA A 251 -5.19 -7.12 -15.22
C ALA A 251 -5.13 -5.80 -14.46
N GLU A 252 -6.30 -5.36 -14.01
CA GLU A 252 -6.45 -4.11 -13.26
C GLU A 252 -5.48 -4.07 -12.07
N GLY A 253 -4.67 -3.02 -12.02
CA GLY A 253 -3.75 -2.74 -10.91
C GLY A 253 -2.45 -3.53 -10.89
N THR A 254 -2.23 -4.51 -11.78
CA THR A 254 -0.96 -5.25 -11.82
C THR A 254 -0.03 -4.67 -12.88
N VAL A 255 1.11 -4.15 -12.43
CA VAL A 255 2.15 -3.57 -13.29
C VAL A 255 3.53 -4.07 -12.88
N ILE A 256 4.46 -4.11 -13.83
CA ILE A 256 5.85 -4.50 -13.63
C ILE A 256 6.69 -3.23 -13.72
N LYS A 257 7.52 -2.94 -12.71
CA LYS A 257 8.50 -1.84 -12.81
C LYS A 257 9.64 -2.26 -13.72
N LEU A 258 9.88 -1.46 -14.74
CA LEU A 258 10.90 -1.69 -15.74
C LEU A 258 12.31 -1.57 -15.13
N ASP A 259 12.51 -0.67 -14.17
CA ASP A 259 13.85 -0.33 -13.66
C ASP A 259 14.43 -1.31 -12.62
N SER A 260 13.63 -2.18 -12.00
CA SER A 260 14.09 -3.09 -10.92
C SER A 260 13.66 -4.55 -11.08
N ASP A 261 12.53 -4.83 -11.72
CA ASP A 261 11.84 -6.12 -11.53
C ASP A 261 11.96 -7.08 -12.72
N ILE A 262 12.49 -6.62 -13.85
CA ILE A 262 12.83 -7.53 -14.97
C ILE A 262 14.06 -8.40 -14.63
N LEU A 263 14.94 -7.91 -13.74
CA LEU A 263 16.11 -8.64 -13.24
C LEU A 263 15.80 -9.58 -12.06
N SER A 264 14.65 -9.42 -11.38
CA SER A 264 14.28 -10.21 -10.20
C SER A 264 13.34 -11.39 -10.49
N ILE A 265 13.10 -11.71 -11.77
CA ILE A 265 12.60 -13.03 -12.14
C ILE A 265 13.67 -14.02 -11.67
N SER A 266 13.33 -14.86 -10.67
CA SER A 266 14.28 -15.83 -10.13
C SER A 266 14.96 -16.56 -11.28
N VAL A 267 16.28 -16.75 -11.22
CA VAL A 267 17.03 -17.45 -12.27
C VAL A 267 16.36 -18.80 -12.61
N SER A 268 15.70 -19.43 -11.63
CA SER A 268 14.84 -20.60 -11.82
C SER A 268 13.60 -20.38 -12.70
N ARG A 269 12.87 -19.24 -12.58
CA ARG A 269 11.77 -18.86 -13.47
C ARG A 269 12.25 -18.46 -14.86
N LEU A 270 13.36 -17.73 -14.96
CA LEU A 270 13.97 -17.38 -16.25
C LEU A 270 14.43 -18.63 -16.99
N LYS A 271 15.05 -19.59 -16.29
CA LYS A 271 15.42 -20.91 -16.84
C LYS A 271 14.19 -21.72 -17.28
N ALA A 272 13.11 -21.70 -16.51
CA ALA A 272 11.87 -22.39 -16.86
C ALA A 272 11.25 -21.81 -18.14
N GLN A 273 11.21 -20.48 -18.27
CA GLN A 273 10.69 -19.80 -19.47
C GLN A 273 11.60 -19.98 -20.68
N LEU A 274 12.92 -19.89 -20.54
CA LEU A 274 13.85 -20.07 -21.66
C LEU A 274 13.81 -21.50 -22.23
N LYS A 275 13.50 -22.51 -21.40
CA LYS A 275 13.23 -23.88 -21.84
C LYS A 275 11.95 -24.04 -22.68
N GLU A 276 10.97 -23.15 -22.52
CA GLU A 276 9.74 -23.15 -23.34
C GLU A 276 9.99 -22.62 -24.77
N PHE A 277 11.17 -22.07 -25.06
CA PHE A 277 11.55 -21.53 -26.37
C PHE A 277 12.52 -22.41 -27.16
N ASP A 278 12.70 -23.67 -26.76
CA ASP A 278 13.55 -24.66 -27.46
C ASP A 278 15.02 -24.21 -27.63
N ILE A 279 15.49 -23.37 -26.71
CA ILE A 279 16.88 -22.89 -26.65
C ILE A 279 17.71 -23.93 -25.88
N ASN A 280 18.85 -24.32 -26.45
CA ASN A 280 19.71 -25.31 -25.81
C ASN A 280 20.31 -24.79 -24.48
N GLN A 281 20.63 -25.72 -23.59
CA GLN A 281 21.07 -25.40 -22.22
C GLN A 281 22.39 -24.62 -22.18
N SER A 282 23.31 -24.85 -23.13
CA SER A 282 24.60 -24.14 -23.20
C SER A 282 24.45 -22.65 -23.52
N ASP A 283 23.50 -22.28 -24.38
CA ASP A 283 23.24 -20.87 -24.73
C ASP A 283 22.54 -20.13 -23.57
N ILE A 284 21.66 -20.82 -22.83
CA ILE A 284 21.02 -20.30 -21.62
C ILE A 284 22.08 -19.96 -20.55
N ASP A 285 23.06 -20.84 -20.35
CA ASP A 285 24.12 -20.64 -19.34
C ASP A 285 25.12 -19.54 -19.78
N LEU A 286 25.35 -19.37 -21.09
CA LEU A 286 26.15 -18.27 -21.64
C LEU A 286 25.47 -16.89 -21.45
N ILE A 287 24.14 -16.83 -21.59
CA ILE A 287 23.36 -15.59 -21.36
C ILE A 287 23.40 -15.19 -19.89
N ILE A 288 23.23 -16.15 -18.97
CA ILE A 288 23.25 -15.92 -17.52
C ILE A 288 24.65 -15.51 -17.02
N SER A 289 25.72 -16.10 -17.56
CA SER A 289 27.09 -15.76 -17.16
C SER A 289 27.55 -14.37 -17.62
N ARG A 290 26.91 -13.79 -18.65
CA ARG A 290 27.20 -12.42 -19.14
C ARG A 290 26.43 -11.32 -18.43
N SER A 291 25.33 -11.64 -17.75
CA SER A 291 24.67 -10.72 -16.83
C SER A 291 25.43 -10.69 -15.50
N LYS A 292 26.41 -9.80 -15.38
CA LYS A 292 27.17 -9.61 -14.14
C LYS A 292 26.23 -9.26 -12.99
N LEU A 293 26.22 -10.15 -11.98
CA LEU A 293 25.75 -9.92 -10.62
C LEU A 293 26.52 -8.74 -10.00
N ILE A 294 25.78 -7.67 -9.67
CA ILE A 294 26.04 -6.76 -8.54
C ILE A 294 24.73 -6.65 -7.77
#